data_AF-A0A973B5B7-F1
#
_entry.id   AF-A0A973B5B7-F1
#
_cell.length_a   1.000
_cell.length_b   1.000
_cell.length_c   1.000
_cell.angle_alpha   90.00
_cell.angle_beta   90.00
_cell.angle_gamma   90.00
#
_symmetry.space_group_name_H-M   'P 1'
#
loop_
_entity.id
_entity.type
_entity.pdbx_description
1 polymer ?
#
loop_
_entity_poly.entity_id
_entity_poly.type
_entity_poly.pdbx_seq_one_letter_code
_entity_poly.pdbx_strand_id
1 'polypeptide(L)'
;MKTIYDCPEHELLRDQIARFIAREVEPHGAAWEQAGMVPRDVLRRMGQAGLLGLMYDSAYGGGEGDALTNLVFAEALSQSTFAGFIITVLVHTDMASPHLHHAGSAEQKAKYLPRVTSGEMITA
;
A
#
# COMPACT_ATOMS: atom_id res chain seq x y z
N MET A 1 8.85 17.37 20.27
CA MET A 1 8.46 18.48 19.39
C MET A 1 7.42 17.91 18.44
N LYS A 2 6.22 18.50 18.31
CA LYS A 2 5.18 17.99 17.42
C LYS A 2 5.54 18.40 15.99
N THR A 3 5.78 17.44 15.10
CA THR A 3 6.15 17.66 13.70
C THR A 3 4.92 17.64 12.80
N ILE A 4 5.09 17.98 11.52
CA ILE A 4 4.03 17.86 10.50
C ILE A 4 3.59 16.40 10.26
N TYR A 5 4.33 15.43 10.80
CA TYR A 5 4.06 13.99 10.67
C TYR A 5 3.27 13.42 11.86
N ASP A 6 3.05 14.20 12.92
CA ASP A 6 2.50 13.76 14.21
C ASP A 6 1.03 14.22 14.37
N CYS A 7 0.17 13.78 13.44
CA CYS A 7 -1.29 13.91 13.58
C CYS A 7 -1.94 12.55 13.94
N PRO A 8 -3.12 12.56 14.60
CA PRO A 8 -3.80 11.33 15.01
C PRO A 8 -4.03 10.33 13.86
N GLU A 9 -4.31 10.83 12.66
CA GLU A 9 -4.54 10.02 11.46
C GLU A 9 -3.26 9.28 11.05
N HIS A 10 -2.11 9.96 11.07
CA HIS A 10 -0.81 9.36 10.79
C HIS A 10 -0.38 8.36 11.88
N GLU A 11 -0.64 8.66 13.16
CA GLU A 11 -0.40 7.71 14.25
C GLU A 11 -1.22 6.43 14.05
N LEU A 12 -2.51 6.56 13.75
CA LEU A 12 -3.39 5.43 13.47
C LEU A 12 -2.90 4.59 12.27
N LEU A 13 -2.46 5.25 11.20
CA LEU A 13 -1.92 4.58 10.01
C LEU A 13 -0.65 3.79 10.34
N ARG A 14 0.30 4.37 11.07
CA ARG A 14 1.52 3.66 11.53
C ARG A 14 1.15 2.41 12.33
N ASP A 15 0.20 2.56 13.23
CA ASP A 15 -0.29 1.48 14.10
C ASP A 15 -0.96 0.35 13.29
N GLN A 16 -1.75 0.69 12.28
CA GLN A 16 -2.38 -0.27 11.38
C GLN A 16 -1.33 -1.06 10.59
N ILE A 17 -0.32 -0.38 10.04
CA ILE A 17 0.75 -1.00 9.26
C ILE A 17 1.62 -1.90 10.13
N ALA A 18 2.00 -1.44 11.33
CA ALA A 18 2.76 -2.25 12.28
C ALA A 18 2.02 -3.55 12.63
N ARG A 19 0.70 -3.47 12.89
CA ARG A 19 -0.14 -4.66 13.13
C ARG A 19 -0.24 -5.56 11.90
N PHE A 20 -0.32 -4.99 10.70
CA PHE A 20 -0.35 -5.76 9.47
C PHE A 20 0.96 -6.52 9.26
N ILE A 21 2.11 -5.85 9.43
CA ILE A 21 3.44 -6.45 9.30
C ILE A 21 3.60 -7.61 10.28
N ALA A 22 3.32 -7.38 11.56
CA ALA A 22 3.47 -8.40 12.61
C ALA A 22 2.59 -9.64 12.39
N ARG A 23 1.40 -9.47 11.79
CA ARG A 23 0.43 -10.57 11.60
C ARG A 23 0.57 -11.28 10.27
N GLU A 24 0.75 -10.52 9.20
CA GLU A 24 0.61 -11.00 7.81
C GLU A 24 1.95 -11.17 7.10
N VAL A 25 3.03 -10.54 7.61
CA VAL A 25 4.34 -10.50 6.95
C VAL A 25 5.39 -11.26 7.76
N GLU A 26 5.64 -10.87 9.01
CA GLU A 26 6.72 -11.44 9.83
C GLU A 26 6.70 -12.97 9.94
N PRO A 27 5.54 -13.64 10.10
CA PRO A 27 5.50 -15.11 10.17
C PRO A 27 5.88 -15.82 8.87
N HIS A 28 5.90 -15.11 7.74
CA HIS A 28 5.99 -15.70 6.40
C HIS A 28 7.16 -15.15 5.56
N GLY A 29 7.67 -13.96 5.87
CA GLY A 29 8.63 -13.24 5.05
C GLY A 29 9.90 -14.04 4.74
N ALA A 30 10.44 -14.78 5.71
CA ALA A 30 11.63 -15.61 5.49
C ALA A 30 11.40 -16.68 4.41
N ALA A 31 10.21 -17.28 4.36
CA ALA A 31 9.87 -18.25 3.32
C ALA A 31 9.72 -17.59 1.94
N TRP A 32 9.21 -16.35 1.88
CA TRP A 32 9.11 -15.59 0.64
C TRP A 32 10.48 -15.22 0.08
N GLU A 33 11.42 -14.83 0.94
CA GLU A 33 12.81 -14.56 0.56
C GLU A 33 13.50 -15.82 0.02
N GLN A 34 13.35 -16.96 0.69
CA GLN A 34 13.88 -18.24 0.19
C GLN A 34 13.25 -18.67 -1.14
N ALA A 35 11.95 -18.39 -1.34
CA ALA A 35 11.25 -18.68 -2.58
C ALA A 35 11.53 -17.64 -3.69
N GLY A 36 12.15 -16.50 -3.36
CA GLY A 36 12.36 -15.38 -4.28
C GLY A 36 11.06 -14.70 -4.75
N MET A 37 9.97 -14.80 -3.99
CA MET A 37 8.66 -14.31 -4.41
C MET A 37 7.76 -13.92 -3.23
N VAL A 38 7.16 -12.73 -3.32
CA VAL A 38 6.08 -12.27 -2.44
C VAL A 38 4.72 -12.73 -2.99
N PRO A 39 3.92 -13.51 -2.23
CA PRO A 39 2.64 -13.99 -2.72
C PRO A 39 1.63 -12.86 -2.93
N ARG A 40 0.85 -12.92 -4.02
CA ARG A 40 -0.21 -11.92 -4.31
C ARG A 40 -1.26 -11.79 -3.20
N ASP A 41 -1.47 -12.84 -2.42
CA ASP A 41 -2.48 -12.85 -1.36
C ASP A 41 -2.17 -11.88 -0.22
N VAL A 42 -0.89 -11.54 0.04
CA VAL A 42 -0.59 -10.48 1.01
C VAL A 42 -1.02 -9.11 0.50
N LEU A 43 -0.86 -8.82 -0.80
CA LEU A 43 -1.36 -7.57 -1.40
C LEU A 43 -2.89 -7.53 -1.41
N ARG A 44 -3.58 -8.65 -1.69
CA ARG A 44 -5.06 -8.72 -1.54
C ARG A 44 -5.52 -8.36 -0.13
N ARG A 45 -4.83 -8.87 0.90
CA ARG A 45 -5.12 -8.52 2.30
C ARG A 45 -4.82 -7.05 2.59
N MET A 46 -3.77 -6.47 2.00
CA MET A 46 -3.53 -5.02 2.10
C MET A 46 -4.64 -4.20 1.45
N GLY A 47 -5.13 -4.62 0.28
CA GLY A 47 -6.25 -3.97 -0.39
C GLY A 47 -7.54 -4.05 0.41
N GLN A 48 -7.84 -5.19 1.03
CA GLN A 48 -8.97 -5.34 1.98
C GLN A 48 -8.82 -4.45 3.21
N ALA A 49 -7.59 -4.15 3.64
CA ALA A 49 -7.29 -3.21 4.71
C ALA A 49 -7.29 -1.74 4.24
N GLY A 50 -7.55 -1.45 2.96
CA GLY A 50 -7.56 -0.10 2.41
C GLY A 50 -6.18 0.53 2.20
N LEU A 51 -5.11 -0.26 2.22
CA LEU A 51 -3.73 0.25 2.24
C LEU A 51 -3.12 0.48 0.85
N LEU A 52 -3.74 -0.01 -0.22
CA LEU A 52 -3.17 0.09 -1.58
C LEU A 52 -3.66 1.30 -2.38
N GLY A 53 -4.60 2.07 -1.82
CA GLY A 53 -5.26 3.19 -2.51
C GLY A 53 -5.27 4.48 -1.70
N LEU A 54 -4.37 4.64 -0.71
CA LEU A 54 -4.43 5.75 0.26
C LEU A 54 -4.55 7.13 -0.39
N MET A 55 -3.89 7.34 -1.53
CA MET A 55 -3.85 8.62 -2.26
C MET A 55 -4.96 8.80 -3.29
N TYR A 56 -5.81 7.78 -3.51
CA TYR A 56 -6.76 7.77 -4.61
C TYR A 56 -8.14 8.22 -4.17
N ASP A 57 -8.92 8.65 -5.16
CA ASP A 57 -10.31 9.05 -5.00
C ASP A 57 -11.15 7.92 -4.40
N SER A 58 -12.04 8.25 -3.46
CA SER A 58 -12.95 7.31 -2.82
C SER A 58 -13.86 6.60 -3.84
N ALA A 59 -14.17 7.21 -4.98
CA ALA A 59 -14.91 6.60 -6.09
C ALA A 59 -14.23 5.33 -6.65
N TYR A 60 -12.92 5.17 -6.42
CA TYR A 60 -12.15 3.99 -6.82
C TYR A 60 -11.71 3.13 -5.62
N GLY A 61 -12.32 3.33 -4.45
CA GLY A 61 -11.94 2.64 -3.20
C GLY A 61 -10.66 3.18 -2.56
N GLY A 62 -10.28 4.42 -2.89
CA GLY A 62 -9.12 5.08 -2.29
C GLY A 62 -9.43 5.82 -0.99
N GLY A 63 -8.37 6.29 -0.33
CA GLY A 63 -8.42 6.94 0.98
C GLY A 63 -8.37 8.48 0.97
N GLU A 64 -8.24 9.10 -0.21
CA GLU A 64 -8.17 10.57 -0.40
C GLU A 64 -7.10 11.28 0.45
N GLY A 65 -6.05 10.54 0.84
CA GLY A 65 -4.90 11.05 1.57
C GLY A 65 -4.00 11.94 0.71
N ASP A 66 -3.07 12.62 1.38
CA ASP A 66 -2.09 13.49 0.75
C ASP A 66 -0.68 12.88 0.76
N ALA A 67 0.28 13.59 0.15
CA ALA A 67 1.66 13.12 0.05
C ALA A 67 2.31 12.82 1.42
N LEU A 68 1.84 13.46 2.51
CA LEU A 68 2.33 13.18 3.86
C LEU A 68 1.76 11.85 4.36
N THR A 69 0.48 11.56 4.12
CA THR A 69 -0.11 10.24 4.40
C THR A 69 0.69 9.14 3.71
N ASN A 70 1.06 9.34 2.44
CA ASN A 70 1.83 8.35 1.69
C ASN A 70 3.28 8.21 2.19
N LEU A 71 3.92 9.31 2.60
CA LEU A 71 5.24 9.26 3.22
C LEU A 71 5.22 8.49 4.54
N VAL A 72 4.21 8.72 5.38
CA VAL A 72 4.02 7.98 6.63
C VAL A 72 3.76 6.50 6.37
N PHE A 73 2.98 6.18 5.33
CA PHE A 73 2.77 4.80 4.89
C PHE A 73 4.10 4.12 4.53
N ALA A 74 4.92 4.75 3.69
CA ALA A 74 6.21 4.19 3.27
C ALA A 74 7.20 4.05 4.46
N GLU A 75 7.25 5.04 5.36
CA GLU A 75 8.04 4.99 6.59
C GLU A 75 7.62 3.81 7.48
N ALA A 76 6.32 3.68 7.75
CA ALA A 76 5.79 2.61 8.59
C ALA A 76 5.98 1.23 7.95
N LEU A 77 5.84 1.13 6.62
CA LEU A 77 6.08 -0.12 5.90
C LEU A 77 7.54 -0.61 6.05
N SER A 78 8.47 0.34 6.15
CA SER A 78 9.91 0.10 6.35
C SER A 78 10.26 -0.47 7.73
N GLN A 79 9.28 -0.62 8.63
CA GLN A 79 9.45 -1.40 9.87
C GLN A 79 9.62 -2.90 9.59
N SER A 80 9.15 -3.39 8.44
CA SER A 80 9.42 -4.75 8.00
C SER A 80 10.90 -4.92 7.67
N THR A 81 11.50 -6.06 8.05
CA THR A 81 12.88 -6.40 7.66
C THR A 81 12.96 -7.13 6.31
N PHE A 82 11.83 -7.31 5.61
CA PHE A 82 11.74 -8.01 4.33
C PHE A 82 11.62 -7.01 3.17
N ALA A 83 12.77 -6.63 2.60
CA ALA A 83 12.85 -5.64 1.53
C ALA A 83 12.06 -6.05 0.28
N GLY A 84 11.98 -7.35 -0.04
CA GLY A 84 11.18 -7.85 -1.17
C GLY A 84 9.69 -7.52 -1.01
N PHE A 85 9.14 -7.67 0.20
CA PHE A 85 7.76 -7.28 0.51
C PHE A 85 7.57 -5.77 0.39
N ILE A 86 8.45 -4.98 1.02
CA ILE A 86 8.37 -3.51 1.01
C ILE A 86 8.32 -2.99 -0.42
N ILE A 87 9.29 -3.40 -1.26
CA ILE A 87 9.38 -2.89 -2.62
C ILE A 87 8.23 -3.38 -3.51
N THR A 88 7.70 -4.59 -3.28
CA THR A 88 6.53 -5.09 -4.01
C THR A 88 5.31 -4.18 -3.79
N VAL A 89 5.12 -3.70 -2.56
CA VAL A 89 4.04 -2.76 -2.23
C VAL A 89 4.33 -1.38 -2.82
N LEU A 90 5.52 -0.82 -2.61
CA LEU A 90 5.85 0.53 -3.06
C LEU A 90 5.89 0.65 -4.59
N VAL A 91 6.31 -0.39 -5.33
CA VAL A 91 6.16 -0.37 -6.80
C VAL A 91 4.68 -0.32 -7.18
N HIS A 92 3.82 -1.05 -6.47
CA HIS A 92 2.39 -1.03 -6.75
C HIS A 92 1.77 0.34 -6.44
N THR A 93 2.04 0.94 -5.27
CA THR A 93 1.40 2.17 -4.77
C THR A 93 2.06 3.46 -5.24
N ASP A 94 3.38 3.47 -5.46
CA ASP A 94 4.17 4.69 -5.67
C ASP A 94 4.81 4.78 -7.05
N MET A 95 4.92 3.68 -7.78
CA MET A 95 5.52 3.67 -9.13
C MET A 95 4.48 3.40 -10.22
N ALA A 96 3.85 2.23 -10.21
CA ALA A 96 3.05 1.77 -11.34
C ALA A 96 1.63 2.36 -11.35
N SER A 97 0.87 2.21 -10.27
CA SER A 97 -0.53 2.67 -10.25
C SER A 97 -0.73 4.20 -10.31
N PRO A 98 0.19 5.06 -9.81
CA PRO A 98 0.03 6.51 -9.94
C PRO A 98 -0.05 7.00 -11.38
N HIS A 99 0.63 6.34 -12.32
CA HIS A 99 0.52 6.69 -13.74
C HIS A 99 -0.92 6.55 -14.26
N LEU A 100 -1.62 5.48 -13.88
CA LEU A 100 -3.02 5.28 -14.21
C LEU A 100 -3.90 6.33 -13.50
N HIS A 101 -3.65 6.59 -12.21
CA HIS A 101 -4.41 7.58 -11.44
C HIS A 101 -4.30 8.99 -12.02
N HIS A 102 -3.09 9.42 -12.42
CA HIS A 102 -2.87 10.77 -12.93
C HIS A 102 -3.19 10.92 -14.41
N ALA A 103 -2.78 9.96 -15.25
CA ALA A 103 -2.82 10.11 -16.72
C ALA A 103 -3.85 9.21 -17.41
N GLY A 104 -4.52 8.30 -16.70
CA GLY A 104 -5.54 7.43 -17.29
C GLY A 104 -6.76 8.22 -17.79
N SER A 105 -7.43 7.71 -18.82
CA SER A 105 -8.77 8.20 -19.21
C SER A 105 -9.80 7.85 -18.12
N ALA A 106 -10.97 8.49 -18.16
CA ALA A 106 -12.05 8.19 -17.22
C ALA A 106 -12.45 6.69 -17.27
N GLU A 107 -12.50 6.11 -18.46
CA GLU A 107 -12.81 4.70 -18.70
C GLU A 107 -11.71 3.78 -18.15
N GLN A 108 -10.43 4.14 -18.33
CA GLN A 108 -9.32 3.38 -17.78
C GLN A 108 -9.34 3.40 -16.25
N LYS A 109 -9.52 4.58 -15.65
CA LYS A 109 -9.59 4.72 -14.18
C LYS A 109 -10.74 3.90 -13.61
N ALA A 110 -11.95 4.05 -14.16
CA ALA A 110 -13.13 3.30 -13.72
C ALA A 110 -12.97 1.78 -13.86
N LYS A 111 -12.28 1.30 -14.91
CA LYS A 111 -12.06 -0.12 -15.15
C LYS A 111 -10.99 -0.74 -14.23
N TYR A 112 -9.92 0.00 -13.96
CA TYR A 112 -8.70 -0.58 -13.37
C TYR A 112 -8.48 -0.16 -11.92
N LEU A 113 -8.70 1.10 -11.54
CA LEU A 113 -8.37 1.57 -10.19
C LEU A 113 -9.09 0.81 -9.08
N PRO A 114 -10.40 0.46 -9.16
CA PRO A 114 -11.05 -0.35 -8.11
C PRO A 114 -10.40 -1.73 -7.91
N ARG A 115 -9.83 -2.30 -8.97
CA ARG A 115 -9.16 -3.61 -8.91
C ARG A 115 -7.73 -3.49 -8.40
N VAL A 116 -7.09 -2.35 -8.65
CA VAL A 116 -5.78 -2.00 -8.11
C VAL A 116 -5.86 -1.76 -6.61
N THR A 117 -6.77 -0.89 -6.14
CA THR A 117 -6.93 -0.55 -4.72
C THR A 117 -7.35 -1.73 -3.86
N SER A 118 -8.12 -2.67 -4.42
CA SER A 118 -8.51 -3.92 -3.74
C SER A 118 -7.43 -5.01 -3.75
N GLY A 119 -6.34 -4.84 -4.50
CA GLY A 119 -5.30 -5.85 -4.69
C GLY A 119 -5.74 -7.05 -5.57
N GLU A 120 -6.90 -6.98 -6.22
CA GLU A 120 -7.33 -7.98 -7.22
C GLU A 120 -6.42 -7.95 -8.45
N MET A 121 -5.95 -6.76 -8.83
CA MET A 121 -5.02 -6.50 -9.91
C MET A 121 -3.74 -5.86 -9.36
N ILE A 122 -2.62 -6.56 -9.54
CA ILE A 122 -1.30 -6.03 -9.18
C ILE A 122 -0.69 -5.34 -10.40
N THR A 123 -0.10 -4.17 -10.16
CA THR A 123 0.60 -3.35 -11.16
C THR A 123 2.09 -3.39 -10.85
N ALA A 124 2.91 -3.48 -11.90
CA ALA A 124 4.37 -3.47 -11.83
C ALA A 124 4.92 -2.80 -13.09
#